data_AF-A0A3S0TJU9-F1
#
_entry.id   AF-A0A3S0TJU9-F1
#
_cell.length_a   1.000
_cell.length_b   1.000
_cell.length_c   1.000
_cell.angle_alpha   90.00
_cell.angle_beta   90.00
_cell.angle_gamma   90.00
#
_symmetry.space_group_name_H-M   'P 1'
#
loop_
_entity.id
_entity.type
_entity.pdbx_description
1 polymer ?
#
loop_
_entity_poly.entity_id
_entity_poly.type
_entity_poly.pdbx_seq_one_letter_code
_entity_poly.pdbx_strand_id
1 'polypeptide(L)'
;MTGNDDDFVGNDLRITCADAVSLVTDYLEDALAESDLERFAQHTAGCEACRVFVDQVRRTIRIAVATRDESVEMRPANFDALLAEFRRFDSN
;
A
#
# COMPACT_ATOMS: atom_id res chain seq x y z
N MET A 1 10.54 38.34 -19.15
CA MET A 1 9.37 37.58 -18.65
C MET A 1 9.58 36.13 -19.02
N THR A 2 10.22 35.38 -18.13
CA THR A 2 10.46 33.94 -18.26
C THR A 2 9.83 33.32 -17.02
N GLY A 3 8.51 33.11 -17.06
CA GLY A 3 7.87 32.14 -16.18
C GLY A 3 8.22 30.78 -16.75
N ASN A 4 9.05 30.03 -16.04
CA ASN A 4 9.33 28.65 -16.36
C ASN A 4 8.18 27.85 -15.76
N ASP A 5 7.20 27.46 -16.57
CA ASP A 5 6.01 26.69 -16.18
C ASP A 5 6.35 25.21 -15.88
N ASP A 6 7.43 24.97 -15.13
CA ASP A 6 7.85 23.63 -14.70
C ASP A 6 8.16 23.57 -13.19
N ASP A 7 7.65 24.54 -12.44
CA ASP A 7 7.79 24.64 -10.97
C ASP A 7 7.00 23.54 -10.22
N PHE A 8 6.23 22.72 -10.94
CA PHE A 8 5.48 21.58 -10.37
C PHE A 8 6.37 20.37 -10.07
N VAL A 9 7.57 20.27 -10.67
CA VAL A 9 8.48 19.11 -10.53
C VAL A 9 9.81 19.52 -9.86
N GLY A 10 9.75 20.45 -8.90
CA GLY A 10 10.85 20.70 -7.97
C GLY A 10 10.92 19.61 -6.89
N ASN A 11 11.40 18.43 -7.23
CA ASN A 11 11.59 17.32 -6.29
C ASN A 11 12.79 17.59 -5.36
N ASP A 12 12.61 18.42 -4.33
CA ASP A 12 13.57 18.57 -3.21
C ASP A 12 13.58 17.35 -2.26
N LEU A 13 12.72 16.35 -2.51
CA LEU A 13 12.81 15.03 -1.89
C LEU A 13 13.84 14.21 -2.69
N ARG A 14 14.97 13.86 -2.07
CA ARG A 14 15.92 12.86 -2.61
C ARG A 14 15.32 11.44 -2.58
N ILE A 15 14.10 11.26 -3.07
CA ILE A 15 13.41 9.98 -3.22
C ILE A 15 13.05 9.83 -4.69
N THR A 16 13.27 8.65 -5.26
CA THR A 16 12.80 8.31 -6.60
C THR A 16 11.34 7.87 -6.54
N CYS A 17 10.67 7.79 -7.69
CA CYS A 17 9.33 7.21 -7.77
C CYS A 17 9.29 5.77 -7.24
N ALA A 18 10.36 4.99 -7.44
CA ALA A 18 10.45 3.63 -6.93
C ALA A 18 10.51 3.60 -5.39
N ASP A 19 11.30 4.49 -4.80
CA ASP A 19 11.42 4.61 -3.33
C ASP A 19 10.08 5.01 -2.71
N ALA A 20 9.36 5.95 -3.34
CA ALA A 20 8.04 6.37 -2.89
C ALA A 20 7.03 5.22 -2.90
N VAL A 21 7.01 4.42 -3.97
CA VAL A 21 6.13 3.25 -4.09
C VAL A 21 6.49 2.18 -3.06
N SER A 22 7.78 1.86 -2.88
CA SER A 22 8.22 0.92 -1.84
C SER A 22 7.78 1.38 -0.45
N LEU A 23 8.02 2.63 -0.09
CA LEU A 23 7.68 3.15 1.24
C LEU A 23 6.17 3.09 1.52
N VAL A 24 5.34 3.45 0.53
CA VAL A 24 3.87 3.34 0.66
C VAL A 24 3.43 1.87 0.73
N THR A 25 4.10 0.98 -0.01
CA THR A 25 3.79 -0.46 0.01
C THR A 25 4.12 -1.05 1.38
N ASP A 26 5.31 -0.80 1.90
CA ASP A 26 5.72 -1.23 3.24
C ASP A 26 4.78 -0.68 4.32
N TYR A 27 4.31 0.57 4.18
CA TYR A 27 3.30 1.14 5.07
C TYR A 27 1.95 0.40 5.01
N LEU A 28 1.48 0.04 3.81
CA LEU A 28 0.19 -0.65 3.62
C LEU A 28 0.24 -2.13 4.05
N GLU A 29 1.43 -2.71 4.07
CA GLU A 29 1.68 -4.11 4.46
C GLU A 29 2.08 -4.26 5.94
N ASP A 30 2.02 -3.18 6.73
CA ASP A 30 2.50 -3.14 8.13
C ASP A 30 3.97 -3.63 8.28
N ALA A 31 4.81 -3.34 7.29
CA ALA A 31 6.21 -3.78 7.21
C ALA A 31 7.22 -2.71 7.66
N LEU A 32 6.78 -1.48 7.96
CA LEU A 32 7.66 -0.43 8.47
C LEU A 32 8.09 -0.70 9.91
N ALA A 33 9.34 -0.33 10.24
CA ALA A 33 9.76 -0.21 11.63
C ALA A 33 8.93 0.87 12.35
N GLU A 34 8.71 0.70 13.66
CA GLU A 34 7.82 1.57 14.44
C GLU A 34 8.20 3.06 14.35
N SER A 35 9.50 3.38 14.38
CA SER A 35 9.99 4.75 14.22
C SER A 35 9.70 5.34 12.84
N ASP A 36 9.67 4.52 11.79
CA ASP A 36 9.40 4.96 10.43
C ASP A 36 7.90 5.06 10.16
N LEU A 37 7.09 4.18 10.77
CA LEU A 37 5.64 4.30 10.79
C LEU A 37 5.18 5.63 11.40
N GLU A 38 5.77 6.02 12.55
CA GLU A 38 5.43 7.29 13.21
C GLU A 38 5.79 8.50 12.33
N ARG A 39 6.98 8.49 11.71
CA ARG A 39 7.42 9.54 10.78
C ARG A 39 6.50 9.62 9.55
N PHE A 40 6.12 8.48 9.00
CA PHE A 40 5.23 8.41 7.85
C PHE A 40 3.82 8.92 8.19
N ALA A 41 3.30 8.56 9.36
CA ALA A 41 2.02 9.07 9.87
C ALA A 41 2.07 10.59 10.08
N GLN A 42 3.16 11.12 10.66
CA GLN A 42 3.35 12.56 10.81
C GLN A 42 3.41 13.28 9.47
N HIS A 43 4.13 12.72 8.48
CA HIS A 43 4.22 13.30 7.15
C HIS A 43 2.86 13.32 6.44
N THR A 44 2.15 12.21 6.43
CA THR A 44 0.83 12.12 5.79
C THR A 44 -0.21 13.00 6.48
N ALA A 45 -0.12 13.23 7.79
CA ALA A 45 -0.97 14.20 8.48
C ALA A 45 -0.74 15.65 7.98
N GLY A 46 0.50 16.01 7.63
CA GLY A 46 0.88 17.34 7.16
C GLY A 46 0.86 17.54 5.64
N CYS A 47 0.81 16.46 4.85
CA CYS A 47 0.98 16.50 3.39
C CYS A 47 -0.24 15.92 2.66
N GLU A 48 -1.02 16.79 2.00
CA GLU A 48 -2.18 16.37 1.19
C GLU A 48 -1.77 15.49 0.00
N ALA A 49 -0.70 15.86 -0.71
CA ALA A 49 -0.24 15.11 -1.88
C ALA A 49 0.10 13.65 -1.53
N CYS A 50 0.75 13.41 -0.38
CA CYS A 50 1.04 12.05 0.07
C CYS A 50 -0.21 11.28 0.53
N ARG A 51 -1.20 11.94 1.14
CA ARG A 51 -2.50 11.28 1.42
C ARG A 51 -3.18 10.83 0.13
N VAL A 52 -3.20 11.69 -0.88
CA VAL A 52 -3.74 11.36 -2.20
C VAL A 52 -2.96 10.20 -2.84
N PHE A 53 -1.63 10.21 -2.76
CA PHE A 53 -0.80 9.14 -3.32
C PHE A 53 -1.05 7.78 -2.64
N VAL A 54 -1.11 7.74 -1.31
CA VAL A 54 -1.47 6.52 -0.56
C VAL A 54 -2.84 6.00 -1.00
N ASP A 55 -3.82 6.88 -1.16
CA ASP A 55 -5.17 6.51 -1.62
C ASP A 55 -5.18 6.00 -3.06
N GLN A 56 -4.33 6.53 -3.94
CA GLN A 56 -4.13 6.01 -5.30
C GLN A 56 -3.59 4.58 -5.24
N VAL A 57 -2.52 4.32 -4.48
CA VAL A 57 -1.95 2.97 -4.33
C VAL A 57 -3.00 1.99 -3.79
N ARG A 58 -3.77 2.38 -2.77
CA ARG A 58 -4.91 1.57 -2.26
C ARG A 58 -5.97 1.27 -3.33
N ARG A 59 -6.27 2.22 -4.21
CA ARG A 59 -7.20 1.99 -5.34
C ARG A 59 -6.62 1.02 -6.35
N THR A 60 -5.35 1.16 -6.70
CA THR A 60 -4.65 0.25 -7.60
C THR A 60 -4.68 -1.19 -7.06
N ILE A 61 -4.40 -1.39 -5.77
CA ILE A 61 -4.49 -2.70 -5.12
C ILE A 61 -5.92 -3.27 -5.23
N ARG A 62 -6.94 -2.46 -4.91
CA ARG A 62 -8.35 -2.90 -5.00
C ARG A 62 -8.74 -3.30 -6.41
N ILE A 63 -8.34 -2.52 -7.42
CA ILE A 63 -8.60 -2.84 -8.83
C ILE A 63 -7.89 -4.14 -9.18
N ALA A 64 -6.61 -4.27 -8.85
CA ALA A 64 -5.82 -5.48 -9.13
C ALA A 64 -6.46 -6.74 -8.53
N VAL A 65 -6.94 -6.67 -7.28
CA VAL A 65 -7.66 -7.76 -6.61
C VAL A 65 -8.98 -8.07 -7.31
N ALA A 66 -9.77 -7.05 -7.69
CA ALA A 66 -11.06 -7.23 -8.36
C ALA A 66 -10.92 -7.79 -9.78
N THR A 67 -9.81 -7.53 -10.46
CA THR A 67 -9.51 -8.05 -11.80
C THR A 67 -8.74 -9.38 -11.77
N ARG A 68 -8.53 -9.99 -10.59
CA ARG A 68 -7.87 -11.30 -10.52
C ARG A 68 -8.72 -12.31 -11.28
N ASP A 69 -8.05 -13.04 -12.17
CA ASP A 69 -8.66 -14.16 -12.87
C ASP A 69 -8.99 -15.25 -11.84
N GLU A 70 -10.28 -15.54 -11.69
CA GLU A 70 -10.80 -16.56 -10.78
C GLU A 70 -10.29 -17.97 -11.14
N SER A 71 -9.82 -18.18 -12.38
CA SER A 71 -9.20 -19.44 -12.80
C SER A 71 -7.81 -19.67 -12.19
N VAL A 72 -7.19 -18.63 -11.62
CA VAL A 72 -5.96 -18.76 -10.81
C VAL A 72 -6.36 -19.05 -9.36
N GLU A 73 -6.77 -20.29 -9.09
CA GLU A 73 -6.94 -20.77 -7.72
C GLU A 73 -5.58 -20.82 -7.01
N MET A 74 -5.35 -19.87 -6.10
CA MET A 74 -4.29 -19.98 -5.08
C MET A 74 -4.85 -20.56 -3.78
N ARG A 75 -5.44 -21.75 -3.84
CA ARG A 75 -5.75 -22.49 -2.62
C ARG A 75 -4.50 -23.27 -2.20
N PRO A 76 -4.01 -23.09 -0.96
CA PRO A 76 -2.98 -23.98 -0.45
C PRO A 76 -3.52 -25.41 -0.41
N ALA A 77 -2.65 -26.41 -0.61
CA ALA A 77 -3.05 -27.81 -0.71
C ALA A 77 -3.83 -28.33 0.52
N ASN A 78 -3.69 -27.66 1.66
CA ASN A 78 -4.35 -27.98 2.93
C ASN A 78 -5.51 -27.03 3.28
N PHE A 79 -6.06 -26.27 2.32
CA PHE A 79 -7.12 -25.29 2.56
C PHE A 79 -8.32 -25.88 3.33
N ASP A 80 -8.83 -27.04 2.92
CA ASP A 80 -9.98 -27.68 3.56
C ASP A 80 -9.69 -28.08 5.01
N ALA A 81 -8.46 -28.56 5.29
CA ALA A 81 -8.03 -28.91 6.63
C ALA A 81 -7.93 -27.67 7.53
N LEU A 82 -7.37 -26.57 7.03
CA LEU A 82 -7.31 -25.29 7.75
C LEU A 82 -8.72 -24.75 8.05
N LEU A 83 -9.63 -24.81 7.07
CA LEU A 83 -10.99 -24.33 7.22
C LEU A 83 -11.79 -25.13 8.25
N ALA A 84 -11.56 -26.45 8.31
CA ALA A 84 -12.17 -27.32 9.32
C ALA A 84 -11.74 -26.93 10.74
N GLU A 85 -10.45 -26.64 10.95
CA GLU A 85 -9.95 -26.18 12.24
C GLU A 85 -10.55 -24.83 12.65
N PHE A 86 -10.58 -23.83 11.75
CA PHE A 86 -11.21 -22.52 12.05
C PHE A 86 -12.67 -22.66 12.48
N ARG A 87 -13.47 -23.48 11.77
CA ARG A 87 -14.88 -23.70 12.12
C ARG A 87 -15.06 -24.35 13.49
N ARG A 88 -14.12 -25.23 13.88
CA ARG A 88 -14.11 -25.86 15.21
C ARG A 88 -13.79 -24.83 16.30
N PHE A 89 -12.88 -23.89 16.04
CA PHE A 89 -12.57 -22.80 16.98
C PHE A 89 -13.76 -21.86 17.20
N ASP A 90 -14.51 -21.52 16.16
CA ASP A 90 -15.67 -20.61 16.27
C ASP A 90 -16.92 -21.26 16.92
N SER A 91 -16.94 -22.59 17.05
CA SER A 91 -18.07 -23.35 17.62
C SER A 91 -17.88 -23.68 19.12
N ASN A 92 -16.85 -23.14 19.77
CA ASN A 92 -16.48 -23.39 21.17
C ASN A 92 -16.39 -22.08 21.96
#